data_AF-A0A424RDQ0-F1
#
_entry.id   AF-A0A424RDQ0-F1
#
_cell.length_a   1.000
_cell.length_b   1.000
_cell.length_c   1.000
_cell.angle_alpha   90.00
_cell.angle_beta   90.00
_cell.angle_gamma   90.00
#
_symmetry.space_group_name_H-M   'P 1'
#
loop_
_entity.id
_entity.type
_entity.pdbx_description
1 polymer ?
#
loop_
_entity_poly.entity_id
_entity_poly.type
_entity_poly.pdbx_seq_one_letter_code
_entity_poly.pdbx_strand_id
1 'polypeptide(L)' 'MLTNYKTIRESIKRFRKLEEEEKDGTFDKLTKKEVLLRSRMKDKLYNAIGGIHILNMGLSMYNSLTI' A
#
# COMPACT_ATOMS: atom_id res chain seq x y z
N MET A 1 7.80 -19.34 4.48
CA MET A 1 6.88 -18.20 4.35
C MET A 1 6.57 -18.01 2.87
N LEU A 2 5.32 -18.24 2.45
CA LEU A 2 4.94 -17.99 1.06
C LEU A 2 4.43 -16.54 1.00
N THR A 3 5.29 -15.63 0.57
CA THR A 3 4.92 -14.23 0.34
C THR A 3 3.83 -14.21 -0.73
N ASN A 4 2.57 -14.15 -0.30
CA ASN A 4 1.43 -14.28 -1.20
C ASN A 4 1.36 -13.04 -2.11
N TYR A 5 2.00 -13.12 -3.27
CA TYR A 5 2.08 -12.05 -4.26
C TYR A 5 0.69 -11.53 -4.67
N LYS A 6 -0.34 -12.39 -4.64
CA LYS A 6 -1.73 -11.99 -4.89
C LYS A 6 -2.22 -11.01 -3.83
N THR A 7 -1.96 -11.27 -2.56
CA THR A 7 -2.34 -10.39 -1.43
C THR A 7 -1.61 -9.05 -1.50
N ILE A 8 -0.35 -9.04 -1.93
CA ILE A 8 0.44 -7.81 -2.11
C ILE A 8 -0.14 -6.97 -3.24
N ARG A 9 -0.42 -7.60 -4.39
CA ARG A 9 -1.04 -6.92 -5.54
C ARG A 9 -2.40 -6.34 -5.16
N GLU A 10 -3.22 -7.07 -4.40
CA GLU A 10 -4.50 -6.56 -3.91
C GLU A 10 -4.33 -5.38 -2.95
N SER A 11 -3.33 -5.42 -2.07
CA SER A 11 -3.03 -4.32 -1.14
C SER A 11 -2.60 -3.06 -1.90
N ILE A 12 -1.74 -3.18 -2.91
CA ILE A 12 -1.33 -2.07 -3.79
C ILE A 12 -2.52 -1.51 -4.56
N LYS A 13 -3.40 -2.38 -5.09
CA LYS A 13 -4.61 -1.94 -5.81
C LYS A 13 -5.55 -1.14 -4.91
N ARG A 14 -5.74 -1.59 -3.66
CA ARG A 14 -6.54 -0.86 -2.66
C ARG A 14 -5.93 0.48 -2.29
N PHE A 15 -4.61 0.53 -2.12
CA PHE A 15 -3.89 1.78 -1.84
C PHE A 15 -4.07 2.81 -2.96
N ARG A 16 -3.86 2.40 -4.22
CA ARG A 16 -4.07 3.30 -5.38
C ARG A 16 -5.50 3.80 -5.49
N LYS A 17 -6.49 2.94 -5.22
CA LYS A 17 -7.89 3.34 -5.21
C LYS A 17 -8.17 4.42 -4.15
N LEU A 18 -7.60 4.27 -2.95
CA LEU A 18 -7.72 5.28 -1.89
C LEU A 18 -7.04 6.61 -2.26
N GLU A 19 -5.89 6.58 -2.93
CA GLU A 19 -5.25 7.81 -3.45
C GLU A 19 -6.05 8.48 -4.57
N GLU A 20 -6.68 7.70 -5.43
CA GLU A 20 -7.55 8.22 -6.50
C GLU A 20 -8.81 8.87 -5.91
N GLU A 21 -9.45 8.22 -4.92
CA GLU A 21 -10.57 8.79 -4.16
C GLU A 21 -10.16 10.07 -3.38
N GLU A 22 -8.91 10.14 -2.90
CA GLU A 22 -8.36 11.34 -2.25
C GLU A 22 -8.14 12.48 -3.26
N LYS A 23 -7.57 12.18 -4.43
CA LYS A 23 -7.33 13.16 -5.51
C LYS A 23 -8.61 13.67 -6.17
N ASP A 24 -9.63 12.83 -6.30
CA ASP A 24 -10.93 13.19 -6.88
C ASP A 24 -11.72 14.15 -5.97
N GLY A 25 -11.25 14.41 -4.75
CA GLY A 25 -11.91 15.33 -3.80
C GLY A 25 -13.11 14.70 -3.10
N THR A 26 -13.30 13.38 -3.20
CA THR A 26 -14.31 12.64 -2.42
C THR A 26 -14.08 12.82 -0.92
N PHE A 27 -12.83 13.03 -0.49
CA PHE A 27 -12.48 13.32 0.90
C PHE A 27 -13.04 14.64 1.42
N ASP A 28 -13.29 15.61 0.54
CA ASP A 28 -13.85 16.91 0.90
C ASP A 28 -15.34 16.82 1.27
N LYS A 29 -16.03 15.81 0.73
CA LYS A 29 -17.44 15.50 1.04
C LYS A 29 -17.61 14.61 2.29
N LEU A 30 -16.52 14.11 2.85
CA LEU A 30 -16.53 13.22 4.01
C LEU A 30 -16.41 14.01 5.32
N THR A 31 -17.01 13.47 6.39
CA THR A 31 -16.86 14.08 7.72
C THR A 31 -15.42 13.93 8.24
N LYS A 32 -14.97 14.85 9.11
CA LYS A 32 -13.61 14.81 9.71
C LYS A 32 -13.24 13.45 10.33
N LYS A 33 -14.22 12.71 10.86
CA LYS A 33 -14.03 11.35 11.38
C LYS A 33 -13.71 10.34 10.28
N GLU A 34 -14.43 10.40 9.17
CA GLU A 34 -14.21 9.49 8.04
C GLU A 34 -12.90 9.78 7.29
N VAL A 35 -12.54 11.06 7.14
CA VAL A 35 -11.23 11.47 6.64
C VAL A 35 -10.11 10.90 7.50
N LEU A 36 -10.24 10.99 8.83
CA LEU A 36 -9.23 10.44 9.76
C LEU A 36 -9.12 8.91 9.65
N LEU A 37 -10.24 8.20 9.55
CA LEU A 37 -10.26 6.74 9.38
C LEU A 37 -9.61 6.32 8.06
N ARG A 38 -9.92 7.03 6.97
CA ARG A 38 -9.34 6.80 5.64
C ARG A 38 -7.84 7.06 5.63
N SER A 39 -7.39 8.15 6.24
CA SER A 39 -5.96 8.48 6.36
C SER A 39 -5.19 7.43 7.15
N ARG A 40 -5.76 6.92 8.26
CA ARG A 40 -5.15 5.83 9.06
C ARG A 40 -5.08 4.51 8.28
N MET A 41 -6.12 4.18 7.52
CA MET A 41 -6.11 3.00 6.66
C MET A 41 -5.06 3.12 5.54
N LYS A 42 -4.93 4.30 4.94
CA LYS A 42 -3.90 4.59 3.94
C LYS A 42 -2.49 4.39 4.50
N ASP A 43 -2.23 4.93 5.69
CA ASP A 43 -0.94 4.81 6.37
C ASP A 43 -0.57 3.36 6.72
N LYS A 44 -1.55 2.59 7.21
CA LYS A 44 -1.36 1.16 7.49
C LYS A 44 -1.04 0.35 6.22
N LEU A 45 -1.74 0.64 5.12
CA LEU A 45 -1.46 0.03 3.82
C LEU A 45 -0.08 0.44 3.29
N TYR A 46 0.29 1.72 3.44
CA TYR A 46 1.61 2.22 3.05
C TYR A 46 2.74 1.52 3.81
N ASN A 47 2.62 1.37 5.13
CA ASN A 47 3.59 0.66 5.95
C ASN A 47 3.66 -0.84 5.61
N ALA A 48 2.52 -1.47 5.35
CA ALA A 48 2.47 -2.87 4.92
C ALA A 48 3.12 -3.07 3.55
N ILE A 49 2.86 -2.19 2.58
CA ILE A 49 3.42 -2.25 1.23
C ILE A 49 4.90 -1.88 1.25
N GLY A 50 5.30 -0.84 1.99
CA GLY A 50 6.69 -0.40 2.12
C GLY A 50 7.59 -1.47 2.73
N GLY A 51 7.14 -2.11 3.81
CA GLY A 51 7.87 -3.24 4.41
C GLY A 51 8.01 -4.43 3.43
N ILE A 52 6.97 -4.71 2.65
CA ILE A 52 7.00 -5.76 1.63
C ILE A 52 7.87 -5.37 0.43
N HIS A 53 7.88 -4.11 0.03
CA HIS A 53 8.68 -3.60 -1.08
C HIS A 53 10.16 -3.66 -0.73
N ILE A 54 10.54 -3.28 0.49
CA ILE A 54 11.91 -3.41 1.02
C ILE A 54 12.35 -4.88 1.03
N LEU A 55 11.48 -5.79 1.49
CA LEU A 55 11.79 -7.23 1.50
C LEU A 55 11.90 -7.81 0.08
N ASN A 56 11.04 -7.41 -0.84
CA ASN A 56 11.05 -7.90 -2.23
C ASN A 56 12.24 -7.33 -3.02
N MET A 57 12.54 -6.03 -2.86
CA MET A 57 13.69 -5.39 -3.48
C MET A 57 15.00 -5.95 -2.92
N GLY A 58 15.07 -6.20 -1.60
CA GLY A 58 16.20 -6.88 -0.97
C GLY A 58 16.40 -8.29 -1.53
N LEU A 59 15.34 -9.09 -1.68
CA LEU A 59 15.40 -10.43 -2.29
C LEU A 59 15.79 -10.39 -3.78
N SER A 60 15.28 -9.43 -4.55
CA SER A 60 15.62 -9.28 -5.97
C SER A 60 17.06 -8.80 -6.18
N MET A 61 17.56 -7.90 -5.33
CA MET A 61 18.96 -7.48 -5.34
C MET A 61 19.88 -8.63 -4.93
N TYR A 62 19.50 -9.42 -3.92
CA TYR A 62 20.28 -10.59 -3.51
C TYR A 62 20.37 -11.63 -4.64
N ASN A 63 19.27 -11.91 -5.33
CA ASN A 63 19.26 -12.85 -6.45
C ASN A 63 20.09 -12.32 -7.64
N SER A 64 20.00 -11.01 -7.92
CA SER A 64 20.77 -10.38 -9.01
C SER A 64 22.26 -10.21 -8.71
N LEU A 65 22.69 -10.35 -7.45
CA LEU A 65 24.10 -10.35 -7.02
C LEU A 65 24.65 -11.77 -6.86
N THR A 66 23.79 -12.80 -6.81
CA THR A 66 24.16 -14.21 -6.60
C THR A 66 24.16 -15.02 -7.90
N ILE A 67 23.54 -14.49 -8.98
CA ILE A 67 23.62 -15.01 -10.35
C ILE A 67 24.68 -14.20 -11.10
#